data_AF-A0A0M0WW22-F1
#
_entry.id   AF-A0A0M0WW22-F1
#
_cell.length_a   1.000
_cell.length_b   1.000
_cell.length_c   1.000
_cell.angle_alpha   90.00
_cell.angle_beta   90.00
_cell.angle_gamma   90.00
#
_symmetry.space_group_name_H-M   'P 1'
#
loop_
_entity.id
_entity.type
_entity.pdbx_description
1 polymer ?
#
loop_
_entity_poly.entity_id
_entity_poly.type
_entity_poly.pdbx_seq_one_letter_code
_entity_poly.pdbx_strand_id
1 'polypeptide(L)'
;MYGINKSTIKEKILILVTEIIYLIIAYYLLFITYDKSGISLGLFIALIITALRLTAMMFIWLPRGIAWQEAIMNSLAFGIYYLGFPILMITSNQDPNLTVLIVGWILFLGGSMLNTVSELLRKPFKDNPLNKGKLYTGGLFKYAIHINYLGDCLWVLGLALISNNIYSLLIPLGLFLVFIFGYIPKSDDYLQNKYGEQFTIYKQTTKKLIPFIW
;
A
#
# COMPACT_ATOMS: atom_id res chain seq x y z
N MET A 1 10.71 -3.24 17.79
CA MET A 1 9.93 -3.85 16.68
C MET A 1 9.85 -5.33 16.94
N TYR A 2 8.65 -5.87 17.11
CA TYR A 2 8.44 -7.32 17.13
C TYR A 2 9.03 -7.93 15.85
N GLY A 3 9.76 -9.04 15.97
CA GLY A 3 10.08 -9.89 14.80
C GLY A 3 11.53 -9.90 14.28
N ILE A 4 12.51 -9.24 14.92
CA ILE A 4 13.92 -9.39 14.47
C ILE A 4 14.46 -10.81 14.80
N ASN A 5 13.91 -11.50 15.82
CA ASN A 5 14.48 -12.74 16.36
C ASN A 5 13.58 -14.00 16.26
N LYS A 6 12.54 -14.04 15.42
CA LYS A 6 11.73 -15.26 15.22
C LYS A 6 11.52 -15.56 13.73
N SER A 7 11.56 -16.84 13.36
CA SER A 7 11.17 -17.31 12.03
C SER A 7 9.69 -17.00 11.82
N THR A 8 9.37 -16.27 10.75
CA THR A 8 8.00 -15.80 10.43
C THR A 8 7.54 -16.28 9.05
N ILE A 9 8.12 -17.39 8.57
CA ILE A 9 7.85 -17.89 7.23
C ILE A 9 6.40 -18.35 7.07
N LYS A 10 5.79 -18.91 8.13
CA LYS A 10 4.42 -19.42 8.10
C LYS A 10 3.40 -18.28 7.96
N GLU A 11 3.63 -17.18 8.66
CA GLU A 11 2.84 -15.96 8.62
C GLU A 11 2.89 -15.31 7.23
N LYS A 12 4.07 -15.27 6.61
CA LYS A 12 4.22 -14.77 5.23
C LYS A 12 3.56 -15.69 4.20
N ILE A 13 3.65 -17.00 4.39
CA ILE A 13 2.97 -17.99 3.54
C ILE A 13 1.45 -17.84 3.66
N LEU A 14 0.90 -17.60 4.86
CA LEU A 14 -0.53 -17.33 5.03
C LEU A 14 -0.97 -16.16 4.15
N ILE A 15 -0.27 -15.03 4.21
CA ILE A 15 -0.58 -13.84 3.41
C ILE A 15 -0.57 -14.20 1.92
N LEU A 16 0.51 -14.82 1.43
CA LEU A 16 0.66 -15.20 0.02
C LEU A 16 -0.45 -16.14 -0.47
N VAL A 17 -0.75 -17.19 0.30
CA VAL A 17 -1.82 -18.15 -0.06
C VAL A 17 -3.17 -17.45 -0.09
N THR A 18 -3.44 -16.54 0.87
CA THR A 18 -4.68 -15.78 0.89
C THR A 18 -4.79 -14.87 -0.34
N GLU A 19 -3.72 -14.18 -0.73
CA GLU A 19 -3.69 -13.34 -1.94
C GLU A 19 -3.95 -14.17 -3.21
N ILE A 20 -3.36 -15.36 -3.33
CA ILE A 20 -3.60 -16.27 -4.46
C ILE A 20 -5.08 -16.68 -4.52
N ILE A 21 -5.69 -17.03 -3.38
CA ILE A 21 -7.12 -17.37 -3.31
C ILE A 21 -7.97 -16.17 -3.78
N TYR A 22 -7.67 -14.96 -3.31
CA TYR A 22 -8.41 -13.78 -3.74
C TYR A 22 -8.24 -13.47 -5.22
N LEU A 23 -7.05 -13.67 -5.80
CA LEU A 23 -6.83 -13.52 -7.24
C LEU A 23 -7.63 -14.54 -8.06
N ILE A 24 -7.76 -15.78 -7.59
CA ILE A 24 -8.60 -16.78 -8.25
C ILE A 24 -10.07 -16.34 -8.24
N ILE A 25 -10.56 -15.84 -7.09
CA ILE A 25 -11.93 -15.34 -6.98
C ILE A 25 -12.13 -14.10 -7.87
N ALA A 26 -11.18 -13.15 -7.84
CA ALA A 26 -11.21 -11.95 -8.67
C ALA A 26 -11.25 -12.29 -10.16
N TYR A 27 -10.47 -13.29 -10.60
CA TYR A 27 -10.51 -13.79 -11.96
C TYR A 27 -11.90 -14.30 -12.33
N TYR A 28 -12.51 -15.13 -11.48
CA TYR A 28 -13.86 -15.64 -11.71
C TYR A 28 -14.88 -14.49 -11.85
N LEU A 29 -14.86 -13.52 -10.94
CA LEU A 29 -15.75 -12.36 -10.98
C LEU A 29 -15.56 -11.55 -12.28
N LEU A 30 -14.32 -11.23 -12.64
CA LEU A 30 -14.02 -10.31 -13.73
C LEU A 30 -14.19 -10.89 -15.13
N PHE A 31 -14.00 -12.21 -15.31
CA PHE A 31 -13.98 -12.83 -16.64
C PHE A 31 -15.09 -13.85 -16.87
N ILE A 32 -15.70 -14.38 -15.82
CA ILE A 32 -16.83 -15.34 -15.97
C ILE A 32 -18.16 -14.64 -15.73
N THR A 33 -18.24 -13.71 -14.77
CA THR A 33 -19.49 -13.03 -14.42
C THR A 33 -19.72 -11.74 -15.23
N TYR A 34 -18.66 -11.13 -15.77
CA TYR A 34 -18.73 -9.78 -16.34
C TYR A 34 -18.29 -9.75 -17.80
N ASP A 35 -19.09 -9.07 -18.64
CA ASP A 35 -19.00 -9.13 -20.09
C ASP A 35 -17.95 -8.16 -20.69
N LYS A 36 -17.54 -7.11 -19.96
CA LYS A 36 -16.60 -6.10 -20.46
C LYS A 36 -15.13 -6.54 -20.27
N SER A 37 -14.68 -7.47 -21.11
CA SER A 37 -13.36 -8.12 -21.01
C SER A 37 -12.14 -7.18 -20.99
N GLY A 38 -12.17 -6.05 -21.69
CA GLY A 38 -11.03 -5.13 -21.77
C GLY A 38 -10.68 -4.42 -20.45
N ILE A 39 -11.69 -3.89 -19.75
CA ILE A 39 -11.47 -3.23 -18.44
C ILE A 39 -11.22 -4.24 -17.33
N SER A 40 -11.85 -5.42 -17.41
CA SER A 40 -11.57 -6.56 -16.53
C SER A 40 -10.10 -6.97 -16.58
N LEU A 41 -9.55 -7.06 -17.80
CA LEU A 41 -8.13 -7.35 -17.99
C LEU A 41 -7.23 -6.29 -17.35
N GLY A 42 -7.56 -5.02 -17.54
CA GLY A 42 -6.82 -3.92 -16.93
C GLY A 42 -6.78 -4.01 -15.39
N LEU A 43 -7.95 -4.15 -14.75
CA LEU A 43 -8.02 -4.28 -13.30
C LEU A 43 -7.28 -5.53 -12.81
N PHE A 44 -7.47 -6.67 -13.47
CA PHE A 44 -6.82 -7.91 -13.08
C PHE A 44 -5.28 -7.82 -13.18
N ILE A 45 -4.75 -7.19 -14.23
CA ILE A 45 -3.31 -6.91 -14.34
C ILE A 45 -2.83 -6.05 -13.18
N ALA A 46 -3.58 -5.00 -12.80
CA ALA A 46 -3.22 -4.15 -11.66
C ALA A 46 -3.20 -4.94 -10.33
N LEU A 47 -4.14 -5.87 -10.15
CA LEU A 47 -4.15 -6.77 -8.99
C LEU A 47 -2.94 -7.72 -8.99
N ILE A 48 -2.59 -8.31 -10.13
CA ILE A 48 -1.40 -9.17 -10.26
C ILE A 48 -0.12 -8.38 -9.93
N ILE A 49 0.02 -7.17 -10.47
CA ILE A 49 1.16 -6.28 -10.16
C ILE A 49 1.22 -6.01 -8.66
N THR A 50 0.07 -5.74 -8.02
CA THR A 50 -0.01 -5.51 -6.58
C THR A 50 0.47 -6.73 -5.80
N ALA A 51 -0.01 -7.93 -6.13
CA ALA A 51 0.36 -9.17 -5.46
C ALA A 51 1.86 -9.47 -5.59
N LEU A 52 2.40 -9.37 -6.81
CA LEU A 52 3.82 -9.59 -7.07
C LEU A 52 4.69 -8.59 -6.30
N ARG A 53 4.31 -7.30 -6.32
CA ARG A 53 5.04 -6.22 -5.64
C ARG A 53 5.04 -6.42 -4.12
N LEU A 54 3.90 -6.68 -3.51
CA LEU A 54 3.78 -6.84 -2.06
C LEU A 54 4.45 -8.14 -1.58
N THR A 55 4.34 -9.22 -2.36
CA THR A 55 5.09 -10.46 -2.14
C THR A 55 6.61 -10.22 -2.20
N ALA A 56 7.09 -9.51 -3.23
CA ALA A 56 8.51 -9.17 -3.36
C ALA A 56 9.00 -8.31 -2.19
N MET A 57 8.20 -7.34 -1.72
CA MET A 57 8.51 -6.54 -0.53
C MET A 57 8.66 -7.40 0.72
N MET A 58 7.77 -8.38 0.89
CA MET A 58 7.73 -9.24 2.08
C MET A 58 8.85 -10.29 2.13
N PHE A 59 9.25 -10.84 0.98
CA PHE A 59 10.22 -11.94 0.89
C PHE A 59 11.62 -11.52 0.43
N ILE A 60 11.74 -10.53 -0.45
CA ILE A 60 13.00 -10.23 -1.16
C ILE A 60 13.54 -8.88 -0.72
N TRP A 61 12.76 -7.81 -0.88
CA TRP A 61 13.26 -6.45 -0.78
C TRP A 61 13.37 -5.93 0.65
N LEU A 62 12.37 -6.19 1.50
CA LEU A 62 12.35 -5.76 2.90
C LEU A 62 11.93 -6.89 3.84
N PRO A 63 12.66 -8.02 3.85
CA PRO A 63 12.32 -9.14 4.69
C PRO A 63 12.44 -8.75 6.17
N ARG A 64 11.30 -8.66 6.85
CA ARG A 64 11.22 -8.52 8.31
C ARG A 64 10.31 -9.58 8.92
N GLY A 65 10.36 -9.70 10.25
CA GLY A 65 9.39 -10.51 10.98
C GLY A 65 7.99 -9.91 10.95
N ILE A 66 6.98 -10.77 10.75
CA ILE A 66 5.55 -10.45 10.79
C ILE A 66 4.91 -11.33 11.85
N ALA A 67 4.17 -10.74 12.79
CA ALA A 67 3.43 -11.49 13.80
C ALA A 67 2.12 -12.06 13.21
N TRP A 68 1.59 -13.15 13.78
CA TRP A 68 0.32 -13.74 13.33
C TRP A 68 -0.84 -12.74 13.25
N GLN A 69 -0.97 -11.87 14.24
CA GLN A 69 -2.00 -10.83 14.23
C GLN A 69 -1.83 -9.87 13.04
N GLU A 70 -0.60 -9.43 12.77
CA GLU A 70 -0.28 -8.57 11.63
C GLU A 70 -0.56 -9.31 10.31
N ALA A 71 -0.22 -10.60 10.22
CA ALA A 71 -0.48 -11.39 9.02
C ALA A 71 -1.97 -11.55 8.73
N ILE A 72 -2.78 -11.87 9.74
CA ILE A 72 -4.24 -11.98 9.58
C ILE A 72 -4.85 -10.62 9.19
N MET A 73 -4.44 -9.54 9.85
CA MET A 73 -4.93 -8.20 9.54
C MET A 73 -4.56 -7.77 8.12
N ASN A 74 -3.33 -8.06 7.68
CA ASN A 74 -2.89 -7.77 6.31
C ASN A 74 -3.66 -8.59 5.28
N SER A 75 -3.86 -9.89 5.52
CA SER A 75 -4.69 -10.75 4.67
C SER A 75 -6.11 -10.19 4.51
N LEU A 76 -6.75 -9.79 5.61
CA LEU A 76 -8.09 -9.20 5.57
C LEU A 76 -8.11 -7.86 4.82
N ALA A 77 -7.14 -6.99 5.08
CA ALA A 77 -7.03 -5.70 4.40
C ALA A 77 -6.82 -5.87 2.89
N PHE A 78 -5.98 -6.83 2.48
CA PHE A 78 -5.79 -7.18 1.08
C PHE A 78 -7.07 -7.72 0.43
N GLY A 79 -7.89 -8.48 1.15
CA GLY A 79 -9.21 -8.91 0.68
C GLY A 79 -10.10 -7.74 0.24
N ILE A 80 -10.04 -6.59 0.92
CA ILE A 80 -10.78 -5.38 0.53
C ILE A 80 -10.38 -4.92 -0.88
N TYR A 81 -9.10 -5.00 -1.23
CA TYR A 81 -8.64 -4.59 -2.56
C TYR A 81 -8.89 -5.66 -3.62
N TYR A 82 -8.47 -6.90 -3.35
CA TYR A 82 -8.56 -8.00 -4.32
C TYR A 82 -9.99 -8.47 -4.59
N LEU A 83 -10.93 -8.27 -3.65
CA LEU A 83 -12.34 -8.63 -3.85
C LEU A 83 -13.22 -7.39 -4.02
N GLY A 84 -12.98 -6.32 -3.25
CA GLY A 84 -13.82 -5.14 -3.29
C GLY A 84 -13.83 -4.45 -4.65
N PHE A 85 -12.67 -4.20 -5.27
CA PHE A 85 -12.64 -3.56 -6.59
C PHE A 85 -13.27 -4.43 -7.69
N PRO A 86 -13.03 -5.74 -7.79
CA PRO A 86 -13.76 -6.60 -8.71
C PRO A 86 -15.28 -6.61 -8.49
N ILE A 87 -15.75 -6.75 -7.24
CA ILE A 87 -17.19 -6.74 -6.92
C ILE A 87 -17.83 -5.42 -7.35
N LEU A 88 -17.15 -4.29 -7.11
CA LEU A 88 -17.65 -2.98 -7.53
C LEU A 88 -17.60 -2.82 -9.05
N MET A 89 -16.58 -3.34 -9.73
CA MET A 89 -16.53 -3.30 -11.19
C MET A 89 -17.71 -4.05 -11.82
N ILE A 90 -18.00 -5.29 -11.38
CA ILE A 90 -19.08 -6.09 -11.98
C ILE A 90 -20.48 -5.53 -11.74
N THR A 91 -20.64 -4.69 -10.72
CA THR A 91 -21.88 -3.99 -10.41
C THR A 91 -21.95 -2.60 -11.06
N SER A 92 -20.92 -2.20 -11.82
CA SER A 92 -20.91 -0.92 -12.49
C SER A 92 -21.80 -0.93 -13.74
N ASN A 93 -22.73 0.02 -13.79
CA ASN A 93 -23.50 0.33 -14.99
C ASN A 93 -22.87 1.46 -15.82
N GLN A 94 -21.65 1.90 -15.47
CA GLN A 94 -20.98 3.01 -16.13
C GLN A 94 -20.17 2.51 -17.34
N ASP A 95 -20.19 3.29 -18.41
CA ASP A 95 -19.27 3.05 -19.52
C ASP A 95 -17.86 3.52 -19.17
N PRO A 96 -16.82 2.78 -19.61
CA PRO A 96 -15.45 3.16 -19.32
C PRO A 96 -15.09 4.51 -19.91
N ASN A 97 -14.62 5.42 -19.06
CA ASN A 97 -14.04 6.69 -19.51
C ASN A 97 -12.52 6.53 -19.68
N LEU A 98 -12.03 6.65 -20.91
CA LEU A 98 -10.61 6.46 -21.23
C LEU A 98 -9.69 7.40 -20.42
N THR A 99 -10.08 8.67 -20.24
CA THR A 99 -9.30 9.63 -19.46
C THR A 99 -9.19 9.19 -18.00
N VAL A 100 -10.31 8.73 -17.41
CA VAL A 100 -10.32 8.22 -16.03
C VAL A 100 -9.42 6.99 -15.90
N LEU A 101 -9.45 6.07 -16.87
CA LEU A 101 -8.58 4.89 -16.87
C LEU A 101 -7.10 5.27 -16.96
N ILE A 102 -6.73 6.22 -17.83
CA ILE A 102 -5.35 6.70 -17.96
C ILE A 102 -4.87 7.32 -16.65
N VAL A 103 -5.68 8.20 -16.04
CA VAL A 103 -5.36 8.80 -14.74
C VAL A 103 -5.25 7.71 -13.66
N GLY A 104 -6.15 6.72 -13.67
CA GLY A 104 -6.12 5.58 -12.76
C GLY A 104 -4.82 4.80 -12.84
N TRP A 105 -4.34 4.49 -14.05
CA TRP A 105 -3.06 3.81 -14.26
C TRP A 105 -1.85 4.64 -13.83
N ILE A 106 -1.85 5.94 -14.12
CA ILE A 106 -0.79 6.86 -13.68
C ILE A 106 -0.71 6.89 -12.15
N LEU A 107 -1.85 7.02 -11.47
CA LEU A 107 -1.92 7.00 -10.00
C LEU A 107 -1.54 5.64 -9.43
N PHE A 108 -2.00 4.55 -10.04
CA PHE A 108 -1.68 3.19 -9.63
C PHE A 108 -0.17 2.91 -9.67
N LEU A 109 0.46 3.15 -10.82
CA LEU A 109 1.89 2.90 -11.01
C LEU A 109 2.74 3.92 -10.24
N GLY A 110 2.39 5.20 -10.30
CA GLY A 110 3.10 6.28 -9.61
C GLY A 110 3.04 6.13 -8.08
N GLY A 111 1.87 5.84 -7.52
CA GLY A 111 1.71 5.54 -6.10
C GLY A 111 2.45 4.27 -5.68
N SER A 112 2.40 3.23 -6.52
CA SER A 112 3.11 1.98 -6.25
C SER A 112 4.62 2.19 -6.19
N MET A 113 5.16 2.95 -7.14
CA MET A 113 6.56 3.35 -7.17
C MET A 113 6.93 4.20 -5.97
N LEU A 114 6.12 5.23 -5.63
CA LEU A 114 6.39 6.12 -4.50
C LEU A 114 6.50 5.35 -3.18
N ASN A 115 5.57 4.41 -2.95
CA ASN A 115 5.60 3.54 -1.77
C ASN A 115 6.85 2.64 -1.76
N THR A 116 7.08 1.87 -2.82
CA THR A 116 8.17 0.88 -2.85
C THR A 116 9.55 1.53 -2.85
N VAL A 117 9.77 2.55 -3.69
CA VAL A 117 11.07 3.22 -3.84
C VAL A 117 11.45 3.98 -2.57
N SER A 118 10.51 4.65 -1.89
CA SER A 118 10.83 5.37 -0.65
C SER A 118 11.40 4.44 0.41
N GLU A 119 10.80 3.26 0.58
CA GLU A 119 11.26 2.25 1.51
C GLU A 119 12.60 1.62 1.11
N LEU A 120 12.79 1.32 -0.18
CA LEU A 120 14.04 0.79 -0.71
C LEU A 120 15.21 1.76 -0.53
N LEU A 121 15.00 3.06 -0.75
CA LEU A 121 16.02 4.10 -0.53
C LEU A 121 16.37 4.27 0.96
N ARG A 122 15.42 3.97 1.86
CA ARG A 122 15.62 4.02 3.31
C ARG A 122 16.38 2.79 3.84
N LYS A 123 16.34 1.66 3.12
CA LYS A 123 16.90 0.37 3.57
C LYS A 123 18.40 0.43 3.91
N PRO A 124 19.31 0.92 3.04
CA PRO A 124 20.74 0.92 3.34
C PRO A 124 21.10 1.72 4.59
N PHE A 125 20.36 2.80 4.86
CA PHE A 125 20.53 3.58 6.09
C PHE A 125 20.18 2.76 7.33
N LYS A 126 19.06 2.02 7.31
CA LYS A 126 18.60 1.20 8.43
C LYS A 126 19.50 -0.02 8.69
N ASP A 127 20.07 -0.59 7.64
CA ASP A 127 20.93 -1.77 7.74
C ASP A 127 22.34 -1.44 8.22
N ASN A 128 22.77 -0.17 8.14
CA ASN A 128 24.09 0.26 8.60
C ASN A 128 24.14 0.35 10.14
N PRO A 129 24.99 -0.43 10.83
CA PRO A 129 25.13 -0.39 12.29
C PRO A 129 25.51 0.98 12.84
N LEU A 130 26.24 1.81 12.07
CA LEU A 130 26.64 3.17 12.44
C LEU A 130 25.47 4.16 12.54
N ASN A 131 24.30 3.78 12.02
CA ASN A 131 23.07 4.55 12.09
C ASN A 131 22.12 4.09 13.19
N LYS A 132 22.55 3.17 14.06
CA LYS A 132 21.76 2.74 15.21
C LYS A 132 21.43 3.95 16.09
N GLY A 133 20.14 4.16 16.35
CA GLY A 133 19.64 5.32 17.12
C GLY A 133 19.47 6.62 16.31
N LYS A 134 19.82 6.63 15.02
CA LYS A 134 19.62 7.80 14.14
C LYS A 134 18.31 7.70 13.36
N LEU A 135 17.62 8.83 13.22
CA LEU A 135 16.42 8.96 12.41
C LEU A 135 16.77 9.17 10.93
N TYR A 136 16.11 8.45 10.04
CA TYR A 136 16.24 8.68 8.61
C TYR A 136 15.29 9.78 8.15
N THR A 137 15.84 10.83 7.55
CA THR A 137 15.08 11.98 7.00
C THR A 137 15.43 12.28 5.54
N GLY A 138 16.22 11.40 4.90
CA GLY A 138 16.73 11.58 3.53
C GLY A 138 15.82 11.02 2.43
N GLY A 139 16.33 10.99 1.20
CA GLY A 139 15.62 10.39 0.05
C GLY A 139 14.26 11.07 -0.20
N LEU A 140 13.22 10.27 -0.39
CA LEU A 140 11.85 10.77 -0.56
C LEU A 140 11.20 11.23 0.76
N PHE A 141 11.71 10.76 1.90
CA PHE A 141 11.20 11.13 3.21
C PHE A 141 11.47 12.61 3.53
N LYS A 142 12.41 13.29 2.85
CA LYS A 142 12.59 14.74 3.01
C LYS A 142 11.38 15.57 2.54
N TYR A 143 10.51 15.01 1.71
CA TYR A 143 9.33 15.71 1.19
C TYR A 143 8.08 15.48 2.05
N ALA A 144 7.94 14.29 2.65
CA ALA A 144 6.93 14.00 3.66
C ALA A 144 7.39 12.87 4.61
N ILE A 145 7.05 12.98 5.90
CA ILE A 145 7.41 12.02 6.95
C ILE A 145 6.85 10.62 6.64
N HIS A 146 5.64 10.56 6.10
CA HIS A 146 4.91 9.34 5.74
C HIS A 146 4.68 9.26 4.23
N ILE A 147 5.68 9.62 3.43
CA ILE A 147 5.60 9.62 1.95
C ILE A 147 5.21 8.25 1.37
N ASN A 148 5.59 7.17 2.05
CA ASN A 148 5.21 5.80 1.70
C ASN A 148 3.69 5.58 1.84
N TYR A 149 3.05 6.17 2.85
CA TYR A 149 1.58 6.13 3.02
C TYR A 149 0.86 6.97 1.97
N LEU A 150 1.46 8.09 1.52
CA LEU A 150 0.92 8.81 0.37
C LEU A 150 0.95 7.92 -0.88
N GLY A 151 2.05 7.18 -1.09
CA GLY A 151 2.12 6.16 -2.15
C GLY A 151 0.98 5.15 -2.04
N ASP A 152 0.66 4.69 -0.82
CA ASP A 152 -0.47 3.79 -0.58
C ASP A 152 -1.82 4.38 -0.95
N CYS A 153 -2.11 5.62 -0.53
CA CYS A 153 -3.32 6.32 -0.93
C CYS A 153 -3.44 6.45 -2.46
N LEU A 154 -2.35 6.78 -3.14
CA LEU A 154 -2.34 7.01 -4.58
C LEU A 154 -2.57 5.72 -5.37
N TRP A 155 -1.92 4.60 -5.00
CA TRP A 155 -2.10 3.38 -5.78
C TRP A 155 -3.48 2.76 -5.58
N VAL A 156 -4.06 2.85 -4.37
CA VAL A 156 -5.42 2.39 -4.10
C VAL A 156 -6.44 3.30 -4.78
N LEU A 157 -6.21 4.61 -4.84
CA LEU A 157 -7.02 5.53 -5.65
C LEU A 157 -6.95 5.16 -7.14
N GLY A 158 -5.77 4.81 -7.64
CA GLY A 158 -5.60 4.32 -9.00
C GLY A 158 -6.46 3.09 -9.29
N LEU A 159 -6.47 2.09 -8.40
CA LEU A 159 -7.35 0.92 -8.53
C LEU A 159 -8.83 1.29 -8.53
N ALA A 160 -9.24 2.26 -7.69
CA ALA A 160 -10.62 2.73 -7.67
C ALA A 160 -11.05 3.31 -9.03
N LEU A 161 -10.17 4.11 -9.67
CA LEU A 161 -10.45 4.67 -11.00
C LEU A 161 -10.44 3.59 -12.09
N ILE A 162 -9.51 2.63 -12.04
CA ILE A 162 -9.44 1.50 -12.99
C ILE A 162 -10.70 0.62 -12.87
N SER A 163 -11.27 0.48 -11.67
CA SER A 163 -12.49 -0.31 -11.45
C SER A 163 -13.74 0.26 -12.13
N ASN A 164 -13.67 1.50 -12.62
CA ASN A 164 -14.75 2.20 -13.32
C ASN A 164 -16.09 2.16 -12.56
N ASN A 165 -16.05 2.35 -11.24
CA ASN A 165 -17.23 2.50 -10.40
C ASN A 165 -16.99 3.63 -9.39
N ILE A 166 -17.89 4.61 -9.34
CA ILE A 166 -17.78 5.75 -8.44
C ILE A 166 -17.73 5.34 -6.95
N TYR A 167 -18.44 4.27 -6.56
CA TYR A 167 -18.45 3.77 -5.19
C TYR A 167 -17.12 3.16 -4.77
N SER A 168 -16.26 2.80 -5.73
CA SER A 168 -14.88 2.36 -5.44
C SER A 168 -14.05 3.44 -4.79
N LEU A 169 -14.41 4.72 -4.88
CA LEU A 169 -13.73 5.81 -4.18
C LEU A 169 -13.88 5.74 -2.65
N LEU A 170 -14.85 4.98 -2.14
CA LEU A 170 -15.00 4.77 -0.69
C LEU A 170 -13.83 3.98 -0.09
N ILE A 171 -13.21 3.08 -0.86
CA ILE A 171 -12.06 2.28 -0.41
C ILE A 171 -10.82 3.15 -0.16
N PRO A 172 -10.29 3.94 -1.11
CA PRO A 172 -9.16 4.84 -0.87
C PRO A 172 -9.50 5.96 0.12
N LEU A 173 -10.75 6.43 0.17
CA LEU A 173 -11.18 7.38 1.20
C LEU A 173 -11.07 6.75 2.60
N GLY A 174 -11.57 5.53 2.79
CA GLY A 174 -11.44 4.79 4.04
C GLY A 174 -9.98 4.59 4.44
N LEU A 175 -9.13 4.18 3.49
CA LEU A 175 -7.69 4.04 3.71
C LEU A 175 -7.04 5.37 4.16
N PHE A 176 -7.36 6.46 3.47
CA PHE A 176 -6.85 7.80 3.81
C PHE A 176 -7.23 8.21 5.23
N LEU A 177 -8.49 8.00 5.62
CA LEU A 177 -8.97 8.28 6.99
C LEU A 177 -8.26 7.39 8.02
N VAL A 178 -8.08 6.10 7.72
CA VAL A 178 -7.34 5.16 8.59
C VAL A 178 -5.89 5.60 8.77
N PHE A 179 -5.24 6.12 7.72
CA PHE A 179 -3.90 6.69 7.85
C PHE A 179 -3.90 7.94 8.73
N ILE A 180 -4.79 8.91 8.49
CA ILE A 180 -4.85 10.18 9.22
C ILE A 180 -5.13 9.97 10.70
N PHE A 181 -6.15 9.17 11.03
CA PHE A 181 -6.65 9.06 12.40
C PHE A 181 -6.07 7.87 13.16
N GLY A 182 -5.46 6.91 12.47
CA GLY A 182 -4.95 5.67 13.08
C GLY A 182 -3.44 5.52 12.97
N TYR A 183 -2.94 5.32 11.75
CA TYR A 183 -1.54 4.91 11.55
C TYR A 183 -0.53 6.05 11.73
N ILE A 184 -0.82 7.25 11.21
CA ILE A 184 0.09 8.40 11.33
C ILE A 184 0.30 8.76 12.81
N PRO A 185 -0.73 8.92 13.66
CA PRO A 185 -0.54 9.19 15.09
C PRO A 185 0.31 8.12 15.78
N LYS A 186 0.01 6.84 15.57
CA LYS A 186 0.79 5.73 16.15
C LYS A 186 2.24 5.71 15.67
N SER A 187 2.47 6.05 14.41
CA SER A 187 3.81 6.13 13.82
C SER A 187 4.58 7.33 14.39
N ASP A 188 3.94 8.49 14.50
CA ASP A 188 4.50 9.69 15.12
C ASP A 188 4.87 9.44 16.59
N ASP A 189 4.01 8.79 17.37
CA ASP A 189 4.29 8.42 18.76
C ASP A 189 5.48 7.47 18.86
N TYR A 190 5.54 6.46 17.99
CA TYR A 190 6.69 5.55 17.92
C TYR A 190 7.99 6.28 17.58
N LEU A 191 7.97 7.18 16.58
CA LEU A 191 9.13 7.97 16.18
C LEU A 191 9.57 8.92 17.29
N GLN A 192 8.63 9.58 17.97
CA GLN A 192 8.89 10.46 19.10
C GLN A 192 9.55 9.70 20.25
N ASN A 193 8.98 8.56 20.64
CA ASN A 193 9.49 7.73 21.74
C ASN A 193 10.88 7.16 21.44
N LYS A 194 11.16 6.84 20.16
CA LYS A 194 12.42 6.22 19.75
C LYS A 194 13.54 7.22 19.47
N TYR A 195 13.23 8.38 18.89
CA TYR A 195 14.23 9.31 18.36
C TYR A 195 14.23 10.69 19.03
N GLY A 196 13.25 10.97 19.90
CA GLY A 196 13.20 12.18 20.72
C GLY A 196 13.35 13.47 19.90
N GLU A 197 14.34 14.27 20.25
CA GLU A 197 14.62 15.57 19.63
C GLU A 197 14.83 15.49 18.11
N GLN A 198 15.43 14.42 17.59
CA GLN A 198 15.63 14.26 16.14
C GLN A 198 14.28 14.27 15.39
N PHE A 199 13.25 13.64 15.97
CA PHE A 199 11.91 13.63 15.37
C PHE A 199 11.19 14.97 15.56
N THR A 200 11.42 15.65 16.70
CA THR A 200 10.91 17.02 16.92
C THR A 200 11.41 17.98 15.84
N ILE A 201 12.70 17.97 15.54
CA ILE A 201 13.31 18.79 14.48
C ILE A 201 12.75 18.42 13.10
N TYR A 202 12.61 17.12 12.82
CA TYR A 202 12.09 16.66 11.54
C TYR A 202 10.63 17.10 11.30
N LYS A 203 9.78 17.07 12.33
CA LYS A 203 8.40 17.57 12.26
C LYS A 203 8.29 19.06 11.98
N GLN A 204 9.29 19.85 12.35
CA GLN A 204 9.28 21.30 12.12
C GLN A 204 9.55 21.64 10.65
N THR A 205 10.35 20.82 9.96
CA THR A 205 10.83 21.11 8.60
C THR A 205 10.11 20.30 7.52
N THR A 206 9.40 19.23 7.90
CA THR A 206 8.82 18.29 6.95
C THR A 206 7.33 18.04 7.23
N LYS A 207 6.52 18.06 6.17
CA LYS A 207 5.09 17.75 6.21
C LYS A 207 4.84 16.26 6.48
N LYS A 208 3.70 15.92 7.06
CA LYS A 208 3.33 14.56 7.46
C LYS A 208 3.11 13.64 6.28
N LEU A 209 2.24 13.98 5.33
CA LEU A 209 1.75 13.06 4.32
C LEU A 209 1.84 13.64 2.90
N ILE A 210 1.30 14.84 2.68
CA ILE A 210 1.25 15.47 1.36
C ILE A 210 2.32 16.55 1.31
N PRO A 211 3.34 16.41 0.43
CA PRO A 211 4.40 17.40 0.27
C PRO A 211 3.83 18.81 0.11
N PHE A 212 4.44 19.76 0.83
CA PHE A 212 4.07 21.18 0.82
C PHE A 212 2.68 21.54 1.36
N ILE A 213 1.83 20.56 1.71
CA ILE A 213 0.46 20.77 2.20
C ILE A 213 0.36 20.39 3.68
N TRP A 214 0.38 19.09 4.00
CA TRP A 214 0.13 18.60 5.36
C TRP A 214 0.99 17.41 5.71
#